data_AF-H8MB18-F1
#
_entry.id   AF-H8MB18-F1
#
_cell.length_a   1.000
_cell.length_b   1.000
_cell.length_c   1.000
_cell.angle_alpha   90.00
_cell.angle_beta   90.00
_cell.angle_gamma   90.00
#
_symmetry.space_group_name_H-M   'P 1'
#
loop_
_entity.id
_entity.type
_entity.pdbx_description
1 polymer ?
#
loop_
_entity_poly.entity_id
_entity_poly.type
_entity_poly.pdbx_seq_one_letter_code
_entity_poly.pdbx_strand_id
1 'polypeptide(L)'
;MKVAEIVEDAGLNKGVIVSKNGFTPDAISFAKYKNIGLIELREPNEDDWKGRVKNIQINMNMLLPQINGLELLVSKETKSTLKPGSIRVEFLDIKKTDGSVENIEKYINEFNNELCKKEENEVLEKVFTFDTGTVLIYKPTGEETEISGVKLNGILRIAKETIEIKGEDHIYMIMKSIFEDKSYTITKDKKINERQK
;
A
#
# COMPACT_ATOMS: atom_id res chain seq x y z
N MET A 1 47.77 18.98 19.17
CA MET A 1 46.31 18.67 19.19
C MET A 1 46.04 18.06 20.56
N LYS A 2 45.33 18.76 21.45
CA LYS A 2 45.25 18.41 22.89
C LYS A 2 44.82 16.96 23.16
N VAL A 3 43.97 16.39 22.31
CA VAL A 3 43.50 15.00 22.45
C VAL A 3 44.64 13.98 22.37
N ALA A 4 45.66 14.22 21.54
CA ALA A 4 46.79 13.29 21.41
C ALA A 4 47.66 13.25 22.68
N GLU A 5 47.90 14.42 23.29
CA GLU A 5 48.63 14.55 24.56
C GLU A 5 47.86 13.85 25.69
N ILE A 6 46.53 14.05 25.76
CA ILE A 6 45.68 13.39 26.78
C ILE A 6 45.70 11.87 26.63
N VAL A 7 45.66 11.34 25.40
CA VAL A 7 45.70 9.88 25.15
C VAL A 7 47.01 9.29 25.66
N GLU A 8 48.13 9.98 25.43
CA GLU A 8 49.46 9.57 25.88
C GLU A 8 49.58 9.65 27.41
N ASP A 9 49.21 10.78 28.01
CA ASP A 9 49.28 11.02 29.45
C ASP A 9 48.37 10.08 30.25
N ALA A 10 47.19 9.77 29.74
CA ALA A 10 46.22 8.89 30.39
C ALA A 10 46.42 7.40 30.07
N GLY A 11 47.41 7.04 29.24
CA GLY A 11 47.67 5.66 28.83
C GLY A 11 46.50 5.00 28.07
N LEU A 12 45.74 5.78 27.29
CA LEU A 12 44.61 5.29 26.51
C LEU A 12 45.08 4.69 25.18
N ASN A 13 44.39 3.66 24.70
CA ASN A 13 44.76 2.99 23.45
C ASN A 13 44.47 3.83 22.19
N LYS A 14 43.41 4.66 22.23
CA LYS A 14 42.97 5.46 21.07
C LYS A 14 42.04 6.60 21.51
N GLY A 15 42.25 7.80 20.96
CA GLY A 15 41.29 8.90 21.03
C GLY A 15 40.45 8.98 19.75
N VAL A 16 39.22 9.46 19.84
CA VAL A 16 38.35 9.69 18.67
C VAL A 16 37.80 11.11 18.73
N ILE A 17 37.91 11.84 17.62
CA ILE A 17 37.33 13.18 17.46
C ILE A 17 36.16 13.07 16.48
N VAL A 18 35.02 13.62 16.90
CA VAL A 18 33.79 13.67 16.10
C VAL A 18 33.52 15.12 15.69
N SER A 19 33.29 15.37 14.41
CA SER A 19 33.01 16.70 13.86
C SER A 19 31.78 16.67 12.95
N LYS A 20 30.98 17.75 12.98
CA LYS A 20 29.85 17.94 12.05
C LYS A 20 30.28 18.46 10.67
N ASN A 21 31.45 19.10 10.59
CA ASN A 21 31.90 19.84 9.41
C ASN A 21 33.13 19.19 8.74
N GLY A 22 33.46 17.96 9.12
CA GLY A 22 34.69 17.30 8.68
C GLY A 22 35.96 17.87 9.31
N PHE A 23 37.09 17.66 8.63
CA PHE A 23 38.44 17.98 9.11
C PHE A 23 39.31 18.50 7.96
N THR A 24 40.26 19.38 8.27
CA THR A 24 41.24 19.85 7.28
C THR A 24 42.27 18.78 6.95
N PRO A 25 42.91 18.81 5.76
CA PRO A 25 43.95 17.84 5.39
C PRO A 25 45.08 17.70 6.41
N ASP A 26 45.52 18.81 7.00
CA ASP A 26 46.56 18.82 8.04
C ASP A 26 46.09 18.10 9.31
N ALA A 27 44.84 18.34 9.73
CA ALA A 27 44.25 17.67 10.88
C ALA A 27 44.11 16.17 10.65
N ILE A 28 43.73 15.74 9.44
CA ILE A 28 43.65 14.34 9.04
C ILE A 28 45.04 13.69 9.10
N SER A 29 46.04 14.36 8.53
CA SER A 29 47.42 13.85 8.48
C SER A 29 48.02 13.70 9.87
N PHE A 30 47.82 14.71 10.74
CA PHE A 30 48.28 14.69 12.12
C PHE A 30 47.57 13.61 12.95
N ALA A 31 46.24 13.49 12.84
CA ALA A 31 45.46 12.49 13.55
C ALA A 31 45.87 11.07 13.15
N LYS A 32 46.12 10.83 11.85
CA LYS A 32 46.61 9.54 11.37
C LYS A 32 47.97 9.17 11.97
N TYR A 33 48.91 10.13 12.03
CA TYR A 33 50.23 9.92 12.64
C TYR A 33 50.14 9.62 14.15
N LYS A 34 49.26 10.32 14.88
CA LYS A 34 49.05 10.12 16.32
C LYS A 34 48.05 9.02 16.67
N ASN A 35 47.63 8.20 15.70
CA ASN A 35 46.61 7.15 15.88
C ASN A 35 45.30 7.65 16.54
N ILE A 36 44.86 8.85 16.18
CA ILE A 36 43.58 9.42 16.61
C ILE A 36 42.53 9.12 15.54
N GLY A 37 41.40 8.54 15.92
CA GLY A 37 40.27 8.31 15.03
C GLY A 37 39.55 9.61 14.70
N LEU A 38 39.12 9.77 13.44
CA LEU A 38 38.33 10.90 13.00
C LEU A 38 37.00 10.41 12.44
N ILE A 39 35.91 10.97 12.95
CA ILE A 39 34.54 10.66 12.53
C ILE A 39 33.84 11.95 12.12
N GLU A 40 33.26 11.94 10.93
CA GLU A 40 32.31 12.96 10.49
C GLU A 40 30.89 12.50 10.85
N LEU A 41 30.15 13.30 11.61
CA LEU A 41 28.77 13.02 12.01
C LEU A 41 27.88 14.21 11.61
N ARG A 42 27.12 14.06 10.52
CA ARG A 42 26.33 15.14 9.93
C ARG A 42 24.98 14.66 9.43
N GLU A 43 24.08 15.60 9.16
CA GLU A 43 22.86 15.33 8.42
C GLU A 43 23.18 14.96 6.95
N PRO A 44 22.34 14.14 6.29
CA PRO A 44 22.49 13.83 4.87
C PRO A 44 22.47 15.08 4.00
N ASN A 45 23.23 15.06 2.90
CA ASN A 45 23.16 16.08 1.86
C ASN A 45 22.84 15.43 0.50
N GLU A 46 22.71 16.24 -0.56
CA GLU A 46 22.36 15.74 -1.90
C GLU A 46 23.36 14.71 -2.45
N ASP A 47 24.65 14.81 -2.09
CA ASP A 47 25.65 13.85 -2.54
C ASP A 47 25.45 12.46 -1.92
N ASP A 48 24.88 12.37 -0.71
CA ASP A 48 24.56 11.08 -0.09
C ASP A 48 23.44 10.34 -0.81
N TRP A 49 22.64 11.03 -1.61
CA TRP A 49 21.56 10.43 -2.37
C TRP A 49 21.96 10.04 -3.79
N LYS A 50 23.17 10.41 -4.24
CA LYS A 50 23.66 10.03 -5.57
C LYS A 50 23.71 8.50 -5.72
N GLY A 51 23.04 8.00 -6.76
CA GLY A 51 22.92 6.56 -7.01
C GLY A 51 21.99 5.82 -6.05
N ARG A 52 21.17 6.53 -5.27
CA ARG A 52 20.25 5.96 -4.27
C ARG A 52 18.86 6.60 -4.38
N VAL A 53 17.85 5.86 -3.92
CA VAL A 53 16.49 6.38 -3.83
C VAL A 53 16.41 7.34 -2.64
N LYS A 54 16.20 8.62 -2.93
CA LYS A 54 15.93 9.64 -1.90
C LYS A 54 14.47 9.59 -1.45
N ASN A 55 13.55 9.72 -2.39
CA ASN A 55 12.11 9.80 -2.10
C ASN A 55 11.36 8.74 -2.89
N ILE A 56 10.34 8.15 -2.26
CA ILE A 56 9.39 7.26 -2.92
C ILE A 56 8.02 7.92 -2.81
N GLN A 57 7.38 8.17 -3.94
CA GLN A 57 6.01 8.62 -4.00
C GLN A 57 5.16 7.52 -4.64
N ILE A 58 4.19 7.01 -3.89
CA ILE A 58 3.24 6.00 -4.35
C ILE A 58 1.91 6.70 -4.55
N ASN A 59 1.43 6.73 -5.79
CA ASN A 59 0.09 7.23 -6.11
C ASN A 59 -0.80 6.04 -6.40
N MET A 60 -1.86 5.89 -5.59
CA MET A 60 -2.82 4.80 -5.69
C MET A 60 -4.16 5.34 -6.17
N ASN A 61 -4.70 4.72 -7.23
CA ASN A 61 -6.04 4.96 -7.72
C ASN A 61 -6.83 3.67 -7.54
N MET A 62 -7.69 3.62 -6.53
CA MET A 62 -8.50 2.46 -6.21
C MET A 62 -9.86 2.59 -6.88
N LEU A 63 -10.18 1.66 -7.78
CA LEU A 63 -11.49 1.54 -8.40
C LEU A 63 -12.46 0.89 -7.41
N LEU A 64 -13.52 1.60 -7.05
CA LEU A 64 -14.53 1.18 -6.09
C LEU A 64 -15.89 1.10 -6.78
N PRO A 65 -16.25 -0.03 -7.42
CA PRO A 65 -17.58 -0.24 -7.95
C PRO A 65 -18.59 -0.33 -6.79
N GLN A 66 -19.59 0.55 -6.80
CA GLN A 66 -20.66 0.57 -5.80
C GLN A 66 -21.97 0.18 -6.46
N ILE A 67 -22.53 -0.96 -6.04
CA ILE A 67 -23.88 -1.37 -6.45
C ILE A 67 -24.87 -0.66 -5.53
N ASN A 68 -25.73 0.15 -6.13
CA ASN A 68 -26.75 0.93 -5.41
C ASN A 68 -28.10 0.20 -5.36
N GLY A 69 -28.34 -0.74 -6.26
CA GLY A 69 -29.57 -1.53 -6.29
C GLY A 69 -29.43 -2.85 -7.03
N LEU A 70 -30.10 -3.86 -6.50
CA LEU A 70 -30.35 -5.15 -7.13
C LEU A 70 -31.86 -5.40 -7.05
N GLU A 71 -32.49 -5.47 -8.22
CA GLU A 71 -33.92 -5.73 -8.36
C GLU A 71 -34.12 -7.07 -9.08
N LEU A 72 -34.98 -7.91 -8.51
CA LEU A 72 -35.41 -9.16 -9.13
C LEU A 72 -36.65 -8.87 -9.96
N LEU A 73 -36.59 -9.13 -11.27
CA LEU A 73 -37.73 -9.02 -12.16
C LEU A 73 -38.52 -10.32 -12.08
N VAL A 74 -39.63 -10.31 -11.34
CA VAL A 74 -40.46 -11.51 -11.11
C VAL A 74 -41.44 -11.69 -12.26
N SER A 75 -41.54 -12.90 -12.81
CA SER A 75 -42.37 -13.20 -14.00
C SER A 75 -43.87 -13.27 -13.70
N LYS A 76 -44.25 -13.60 -12.46
CA LYS A 76 -45.64 -13.67 -12.00
C LYS A 76 -45.75 -13.01 -10.62
N GLU A 77 -46.86 -12.33 -10.35
CA GLU A 77 -47.14 -11.83 -9.00
C GLU A 77 -47.15 -12.99 -8.00
N THR A 78 -46.02 -13.17 -7.32
CA THR A 78 -45.80 -14.24 -6.36
C THR A 78 -45.64 -13.56 -5.01
N LYS A 79 -46.40 -14.00 -4.00
CA LYS A 79 -46.20 -13.55 -2.62
C LYS A 79 -44.87 -14.12 -2.12
N SER A 80 -43.79 -13.40 -2.37
CA SER A 80 -42.50 -13.75 -1.82
C SER A 80 -42.49 -13.47 -0.31
N THR A 81 -42.04 -14.43 0.48
CA THR A 81 -41.80 -14.31 1.93
C THR A 81 -40.48 -13.56 2.22
N LEU A 82 -39.68 -13.36 1.17
CA LEU A 82 -38.38 -12.70 1.18
C LEU A 82 -38.54 -11.21 1.50
N LYS A 83 -37.95 -10.77 2.61
CA LYS A 83 -37.93 -9.36 3.01
C LYS A 83 -36.79 -8.63 2.29
N PRO A 84 -37.05 -7.49 1.63
CA PRO A 84 -36.01 -6.66 1.04
C PRO A 84 -34.95 -6.27 2.09
N GLY A 85 -33.67 -6.32 1.71
CA GLY A 85 -32.55 -5.92 2.57
C GLY A 85 -32.11 -6.93 3.64
N SER A 86 -32.79 -8.07 3.80
CA SER A 86 -32.40 -9.11 4.76
C SER A 86 -31.81 -10.37 4.13
N ILE A 87 -31.51 -10.33 2.83
CA ILE A 87 -31.13 -11.50 2.04
C ILE A 87 -29.69 -11.33 1.58
N ARG A 88 -28.87 -12.35 1.84
CA ARG A 88 -27.48 -12.39 1.38
C ARG A 88 -27.45 -13.00 -0.02
N VAL A 89 -26.76 -12.33 -0.93
CA VAL A 89 -26.67 -12.73 -2.35
C VAL A 89 -26.05 -14.11 -2.55
N GLU A 90 -25.10 -14.50 -1.70
CA GLU A 90 -24.47 -15.84 -1.70
C GLU A 90 -25.48 -17.00 -1.52
N PHE A 91 -26.67 -16.70 -0.97
CA PHE A 91 -27.75 -17.65 -0.76
C PHE A 91 -28.76 -17.71 -1.91
N LEU A 92 -28.53 -16.97 -2.99
CA LEU A 92 -29.41 -16.92 -4.16
C LEU A 92 -28.78 -17.63 -5.35
N ASP A 93 -29.40 -18.72 -5.77
CA ASP A 93 -29.06 -19.41 -7.02
C ASP A 93 -30.14 -19.18 -8.08
N ILE A 94 -29.74 -19.20 -9.34
CA ILE A 94 -30.61 -19.08 -10.51
C ILE A 94 -30.52 -20.42 -11.25
N LYS A 95 -31.65 -21.13 -11.28
CA LYS A 95 -31.82 -22.36 -12.05
C LYS A 95 -32.46 -22.03 -13.39
N LYS A 96 -31.71 -22.27 -14.47
CA LYS A 96 -32.14 -22.04 -15.85
C LYS A 96 -32.95 -23.21 -16.39
N THR A 97 -33.61 -22.98 -17.52
CA THR A 97 -34.45 -23.95 -18.23
C THR A 97 -33.67 -25.16 -18.77
N ASP A 98 -32.38 -24.99 -19.06
CA ASP A 98 -31.45 -26.06 -19.46
C ASP A 98 -31.00 -26.95 -18.27
N GLY A 99 -31.44 -26.65 -17.06
CA GLY A 99 -31.09 -27.35 -15.83
C GLY A 99 -29.79 -26.87 -15.18
N SER A 100 -29.07 -25.91 -15.79
CA SER A 100 -27.90 -25.30 -15.18
C SER A 100 -28.30 -24.43 -13.98
N VAL A 101 -27.43 -24.40 -12.97
CA VAL A 101 -27.61 -23.62 -11.75
C VAL A 101 -26.41 -22.70 -11.58
N GLU A 102 -26.66 -21.40 -11.45
CA GLU A 102 -25.63 -20.37 -11.31
C GLU A 102 -25.94 -19.48 -10.10
N ASN A 103 -24.93 -19.15 -9.29
CA ASN A 103 -25.14 -18.20 -8.20
C ASN A 103 -25.32 -16.77 -8.74
N ILE A 104 -26.16 -15.96 -8.08
CA ILE A 104 -26.40 -14.57 -8.48
C ILE A 104 -25.11 -13.72 -8.49
N GLU A 105 -24.11 -14.09 -7.68
CA GLU A 105 -22.79 -13.46 -7.65
C GLU A 105 -22.12 -13.41 -9.03
N LYS A 106 -22.39 -14.37 -9.92
CA LYS A 106 -21.89 -14.35 -11.29
C LYS A 106 -22.29 -13.07 -12.02
N TYR A 107 -23.56 -12.68 -11.92
CA TYR A 107 -24.11 -11.49 -12.57
C TYR A 107 -23.63 -10.20 -11.92
N ILE A 108 -23.47 -10.22 -10.59
CA ILE A 108 -22.86 -9.12 -9.82
C ILE A 108 -21.40 -8.90 -10.27
N ASN A 109 -20.63 -9.96 -10.43
CA ASN A 109 -19.23 -9.90 -10.87
C ASN A 109 -19.13 -9.42 -12.32
N GLU A 110 -20.01 -9.89 -13.22
CA GLU A 110 -20.08 -9.40 -14.59
C GLU A 110 -20.41 -7.90 -14.64
N PHE A 111 -21.40 -7.47 -13.85
CA PHE A 111 -21.76 -6.06 -13.71
C PHE A 111 -20.59 -5.22 -13.18
N ASN A 112 -19.91 -5.67 -12.13
CA ASN A 112 -18.75 -4.98 -11.56
C ASN A 112 -17.59 -4.87 -12.56
N ASN A 113 -17.33 -5.92 -13.35
CA ASN A 113 -16.31 -5.89 -14.39
C ASN A 113 -16.61 -4.86 -15.50
N GLU A 114 -17.88 -4.62 -15.80
CA GLU A 114 -18.28 -3.56 -16.73
C GLU A 114 -18.25 -2.18 -16.07
N LEU A 115 -18.71 -2.07 -14.82
CA LEU A 115 -18.70 -0.83 -14.05
C LEU A 115 -17.28 -0.31 -13.84
N CYS A 116 -16.30 -1.19 -13.60
CA CYS A 116 -14.88 -0.82 -13.49
C CYS A 116 -14.26 -0.27 -14.78
N LYS A 117 -14.95 -0.38 -15.92
CA LYS A 117 -14.52 0.21 -17.21
C LYS A 117 -15.17 1.55 -17.50
N LYS A 118 -16.08 2.01 -16.63
CA LYS A 118 -16.75 3.30 -16.75
C LYS A 118 -15.91 4.43 -16.19
N GLU A 119 -16.30 5.67 -16.50
CA GLU A 119 -15.67 6.84 -15.90
C GLU A 119 -16.11 7.03 -14.44
N GLU A 120 -15.30 7.76 -13.67
CA GLU A 120 -15.64 8.11 -12.29
C GLU A 120 -17.00 8.82 -12.24
N ASN A 121 -17.88 8.34 -11.37
CA ASN A 121 -19.24 8.83 -11.15
C ASN A 121 -20.23 8.56 -12.29
N GLU A 122 -19.87 7.77 -13.30
CA GLU A 122 -20.80 7.31 -14.32
C GLU A 122 -21.71 6.22 -13.73
N VAL A 123 -23.02 6.39 -13.91
CA VAL A 123 -24.02 5.40 -13.49
C VAL A 123 -24.16 4.35 -14.58
N LEU A 124 -24.07 3.09 -14.19
CA LEU A 124 -24.40 1.95 -15.05
C LEU A 124 -25.69 1.31 -14.55
N GLU A 125 -26.61 1.08 -15.47
CA GLU A 125 -27.78 0.23 -15.27
C GLU A 125 -27.69 -0.92 -16.27
N LYS A 126 -27.84 -2.16 -15.79
CA LYS A 126 -27.85 -3.35 -16.64
C LYS A 126 -28.94 -4.30 -16.21
N VAL A 127 -29.66 -4.82 -17.19
CA VAL A 127 -30.68 -5.84 -17.00
C VAL A 127 -30.19 -7.15 -17.62
N PHE A 128 -30.09 -8.18 -16.81
CA PHE A 128 -29.84 -9.55 -17.23
C PHE A 128 -31.19 -10.24 -17.40
N THR A 129 -31.57 -10.53 -18.65
CA THR A 129 -32.83 -11.20 -18.96
C THR A 129 -32.65 -12.71 -19.00
N PHE A 130 -33.67 -13.44 -18.57
CA PHE A 130 -33.69 -14.90 -18.56
C PHE A 130 -34.88 -15.47 -19.33
N ASP A 131 -34.73 -16.70 -19.80
CA ASP A 131 -35.80 -17.42 -20.48
C ASP A 131 -36.96 -17.72 -19.52
N THR A 132 -38.18 -17.78 -20.05
CA THR A 132 -39.38 -18.13 -19.29
C THR A 132 -39.25 -19.50 -18.63
N GLY A 133 -39.61 -19.61 -17.35
CA GLY A 133 -39.38 -20.82 -16.54
C GLY A 133 -38.04 -20.83 -15.80
N THR A 134 -37.23 -19.77 -15.88
CA THR A 134 -36.06 -19.58 -15.01
C THR A 134 -36.50 -19.27 -13.58
N VAL A 135 -35.87 -19.91 -12.60
CA VAL A 135 -36.27 -19.86 -11.19
C VAL A 135 -35.10 -19.38 -10.32
N LEU A 136 -35.38 -18.42 -9.44
CA LEU A 136 -34.50 -18.05 -8.33
C LEU A 136 -34.79 -18.98 -7.14
N ILE A 137 -33.74 -19.52 -6.55
CA ILE A 137 -33.80 -20.43 -5.40
C ILE A 137 -33.10 -19.75 -4.22
N TYR A 138 -33.83 -19.56 -3.12
CA TYR A 138 -33.25 -19.13 -1.85
C TYR A 138 -32.81 -20.34 -1.04
N LYS A 139 -31.50 -20.63 -1.01
CA LYS A 139 -30.92 -21.85 -0.42
C LYS A 139 -31.42 -22.19 0.99
N PRO A 140 -31.56 -21.24 1.93
CA PRO A 140 -31.91 -21.55 3.31
C PRO A 140 -33.32 -22.12 3.49
N THR A 141 -34.28 -21.73 2.66
CA THR A 141 -35.67 -22.21 2.73
C THR A 141 -36.02 -23.16 1.59
N GLY A 142 -35.23 -23.17 0.51
CA GLY A 142 -35.57 -23.83 -0.75
C GLY A 142 -36.72 -23.15 -1.49
N GLU A 143 -37.10 -21.93 -1.10
CA GLU A 143 -38.16 -21.19 -1.77
C GLU A 143 -37.74 -20.85 -3.21
N GLU A 144 -38.66 -21.14 -4.12
CA GLU A 144 -38.49 -20.93 -5.55
C GLU A 144 -39.37 -19.77 -6.02
N THR A 145 -38.81 -18.88 -6.84
CA THR A 145 -39.52 -17.75 -7.44
C THR A 145 -39.19 -17.65 -8.92
N GLU A 146 -40.20 -17.68 -9.78
CA GLU A 146 -40.00 -17.51 -11.23
C GLU A 146 -39.60 -16.08 -11.56
N ILE A 147 -38.44 -15.91 -12.19
CA ILE A 147 -37.87 -14.59 -12.53
C ILE A 147 -37.64 -14.48 -14.05
N SER A 148 -37.88 -13.28 -14.57
CA SER A 148 -37.59 -12.89 -15.95
C SER A 148 -36.24 -12.20 -16.10
N GLY A 149 -35.63 -11.80 -14.99
CA GLY A 149 -34.31 -11.19 -15.01
C GLY A 149 -33.85 -10.61 -13.67
N VAL A 150 -32.64 -10.05 -13.69
CA VAL A 150 -32.05 -9.29 -12.60
C VAL A 150 -31.61 -7.94 -13.14
N LYS A 151 -32.04 -6.86 -12.49
CA LYS A 151 -31.63 -5.51 -12.79
C LYS A 151 -30.63 -5.03 -11.74
N LEU A 152 -29.46 -4.61 -12.18
CA LEU A 152 -28.41 -4.03 -11.35
C LEU A 152 -28.19 -2.58 -11.74
N ASN A 153 -28.01 -1.72 -10.75
CA ASN A 153 -27.54 -0.36 -10.95
C ASN A 153 -26.42 -0.01 -9.97
N GLY A 154 -25.51 0.84 -10.40
CA GLY A 154 -24.32 1.17 -9.64
C GLY A 154 -23.52 2.30 -10.25
N ILE A 155 -22.50 2.71 -9.54
CA ILE A 155 -21.63 3.84 -9.87
C ILE A 155 -20.18 3.48 -9.56
N LEU A 156 -19.26 3.88 -10.43
CA LEU A 156 -17.84 3.73 -10.14
C LEU A 156 -17.36 4.93 -9.33
N ARG A 157 -16.75 4.70 -8.17
CA ARG A 157 -15.99 5.73 -7.44
C ARG A 157 -14.51 5.43 -7.55
N ILE A 158 -13.68 6.48 -7.52
CA ILE A 158 -12.23 6.31 -7.49
C ILE A 158 -11.69 6.96 -6.22
N ALA A 159 -11.14 6.15 -5.33
CA ALA A 159 -10.39 6.67 -4.18
C ALA A 159 -8.94 6.91 -4.60
N LYS A 160 -8.47 8.14 -4.41
CA LYS A 160 -7.10 8.55 -4.76
C LYS A 160 -6.32 8.78 -3.48
N GLU A 161 -5.19 8.10 -3.34
CA GLU A 161 -4.32 8.21 -2.19
C GLU A 161 -2.87 8.38 -2.64
N THR A 162 -2.15 9.27 -1.97
CA THR A 162 -0.72 9.49 -2.22
C THR A 162 0.03 9.24 -0.92
N ILE A 163 0.98 8.29 -0.97
CA ILE A 163 1.91 8.01 0.11
C ILE A 163 3.27 8.58 -0.31
N GLU A 164 3.82 9.47 0.50
CA GLU A 164 5.16 10.00 0.32
C GLU A 164 6.08 9.46 1.41
N ILE A 165 7.18 8.84 1.01
CA ILE A 165 8.23 8.33 1.89
C ILE A 165 9.51 9.10 1.55
N LYS A 166 9.95 9.94 2.48
CA LYS A 166 11.19 10.71 2.33
C LYS A 166 12.34 9.97 2.98
N GLY A 167 13.47 9.88 2.29
CA GLY A 167 14.68 9.25 2.82
C GLY A 167 15.18 9.96 4.08
N GLU A 168 14.97 11.26 4.18
CA GLU A 168 15.29 12.09 5.36
C GLU A 168 14.44 11.74 6.59
N ASP A 169 13.26 11.13 6.42
CA ASP A 169 12.49 10.61 7.56
C ASP A 169 13.10 9.33 8.14
N HIS A 170 13.87 8.60 7.32
CA HIS A 170 14.53 7.35 7.72
C HIS A 170 16.00 7.53 8.07
N ILE A 171 16.69 8.53 7.53
CA ILE A 171 18.09 8.83 7.83
C ILE A 171 18.18 10.19 8.50
N TYR A 172 18.46 10.18 9.80
CA TYR A 172 18.65 11.39 10.59
C TYR A 172 20.09 11.89 10.54
N MET A 173 21.08 10.99 10.70
CA MET A 173 22.49 11.34 10.58
C MET A 173 23.27 10.28 9.79
N ILE A 174 24.38 10.71 9.21
CA ILE A 174 25.40 9.86 8.60
C ILE A 174 26.66 10.00 9.42
N MET A 175 27.21 8.87 9.82
CA MET A 175 28.48 8.76 10.52
C MET A 175 29.51 8.12 9.58
N LYS A 176 30.55 8.87 9.22
CA LYS A 176 31.61 8.40 8.31
C LYS A 176 32.95 8.36 9.04
N SER A 177 33.56 7.18 9.07
CA SER A 177 34.93 7.03 9.53
C SER A 177 35.89 7.46 8.43
N ILE A 178 36.76 8.43 8.72
CA ILE A 178 37.70 8.99 7.72
C ILE A 178 38.77 7.97 7.32
N PHE A 179 39.14 7.06 8.22
CA PHE A 179 40.24 6.12 8.00
C PHE A 179 39.81 4.69 7.67
N GLU A 180 38.59 4.30 8.05
CA GLU A 180 38.15 2.90 7.98
C GLU A 180 37.24 2.61 6.78
N ASP A 181 37.03 3.59 5.88
CA ASP A 181 36.16 3.49 4.70
C ASP A 181 34.75 2.93 5.01
N LYS A 182 34.31 3.16 6.25
CA LYS A 182 33.02 2.72 6.78
C LYS A 182 32.10 3.91 6.95
N SER A 183 30.84 3.71 6.59
CA SER A 183 29.79 4.68 6.81
C SER A 183 28.59 4.01 7.47
N TYR A 184 27.90 4.75 8.31
CA TYR A 184 26.73 4.30 9.04
C TYR A 184 25.62 5.35 8.91
N THR A 185 24.38 4.89 8.91
CA THR A 185 23.20 5.76 9.03
C THR A 185 22.62 5.61 10.42
N ILE A 186 22.12 6.72 10.95
CA ILE A 186 21.48 6.80 12.25
C ILE A 186 20.06 7.28 12.00
N THR A 187 19.10 6.55 12.53
CA THR A 187 17.67 6.88 12.44
C THR A 187 17.25 7.82 13.58
N LYS A 188 16.06 8.42 13.52
CA LYS A 188 15.52 9.27 14.60
C LYS A 188 15.35 8.50 15.93
N ASP A 189 15.08 7.20 15.87
CA ASP A 189 15.03 6.29 17.03
C ASP A 189 16.41 5.76 17.47
N LYS A 190 17.51 6.38 16.99
CA LYS A 190 18.90 6.09 17.36
C LYS A 190 19.39 4.69 16.97
N LYS A 191 18.71 4.01 16.04
CA LYS A 191 19.24 2.77 15.44
C LYS A 191 20.36 3.13 14.50
N ILE A 192 21.44 2.34 14.55
CA ILE A 192 22.63 2.52 13.72
C ILE A 192 22.68 1.36 12.74
N ASN A 193 22.75 1.67 11.45
CA ASN A 193 22.86 0.69 10.39
C ASN A 193 24.15 0.93 9.61
N GLU A 194 24.91 -0.12 9.34
CA GLU A 194 26.07 -0.02 8.45
C GLU A 194 25.61 0.17 7.01
N ARG A 195 26.16 1.19 6.37
CA ARG A 195 25.81 1.57 5.00
C ARG A 195 26.79 0.90 4.06
N GLN A 196 26.33 -0.17 3.39
CA GLN A 196 27.08 -0.79 2.29
C GLN A 196 27.18 0.18 1.11
N LYS A 197 28.33 0.17 0.41
CA LYS A 197 28.62 1.05 -0.73
C LYS A 197 27.64 0.85 -1.86
#